data_AF-A0A2V2U789-F1
#
_entry.id   AF-A0A2V2U789-F1
#
_cell.length_a   1.000
_cell.length_b   1.000
_cell.length_c   1.000
_cell.angle_alpha   90.00
_cell.angle_beta   90.00
_cell.angle_gamma   90.00
#
_symmetry.space_group_name_H-M   'P 1'
#
loop_
_entity.id
_entity.type
_entity.pdbx_description
1 polymer ?
#
loop_
_entity_poly.entity_id
_entity_poly.type
_entity_poly.pdbx_seq_one_letter_code
_entity_poly.pdbx_strand_id
1 'polypeptide(L)'
;MYEQYHNTTWKYYDHLVQVGGYKGAVSSGLAFEYWNPFSAKGTTYTPQYSQHYVGRAQIFNDLKSGTFPQVAWVIPSFPISEHSPANITTGMNWVKLVISSIMSSPYWNNTAIILTWDDYGGLYDHVPPPQMDKYGLGFRMPALILSPDAKQGYIDHTQYQFESTLKFIEWRFSLSPLTDRDLHANNLLNAFDFNQKPLNPPHLVPLTAAEFVAICPHINLARTID
;
A
#
# COMPACT_ATOMS: atom_id res chain seq x y z
N MET A 1 8.94 -15.12 4.36
CA MET A 1 7.99 -14.71 5.41
C MET A 1 6.57 -15.04 5.01
N TYR A 2 6.14 -14.76 3.78
CA TYR A 2 4.84 -15.24 3.26
C TYR A 2 4.90 -16.65 2.64
N GLU A 3 5.99 -16.99 1.95
CA GLU A 3 6.05 -18.22 1.15
C GLU A 3 6.28 -19.51 1.95
N GLN A 4 6.72 -19.43 3.20
CA GLN A 4 7.21 -20.63 3.89
C GLN A 4 6.08 -21.55 4.35
N TYR A 5 4.80 -21.12 4.29
CA TYR A 5 3.70 -21.92 4.83
C TYR A 5 2.38 -21.94 4.03
N HIS A 6 2.08 -20.98 3.14
CA HIS A 6 0.79 -20.97 2.44
C HIS A 6 0.94 -20.33 1.06
N ASN A 7 0.37 -20.94 0.00
CA ASN A 7 0.39 -20.53 -1.43
C ASN A 7 -0.22 -19.12 -1.71
N THR A 8 0.09 -18.13 -0.88
CA THR A 8 -0.44 -16.76 -0.95
C THR A 8 0.43 -15.95 -1.90
N THR A 9 -0.15 -15.49 -3.01
CA THR A 9 0.58 -14.65 -3.97
C THR A 9 0.71 -13.23 -3.42
N TRP A 10 1.90 -12.65 -3.56
CA TRP A 10 2.15 -11.28 -3.10
C TRP A 10 3.09 -10.54 -4.05
N LYS A 11 2.92 -9.22 -4.16
CA LYS A 11 3.84 -8.33 -4.88
C LYS A 11 4.02 -7.01 -4.13
N TYR A 12 5.19 -6.42 -4.32
CA TYR A 12 5.56 -5.08 -3.86
C TYR A 12 5.78 -4.18 -5.08
N TYR A 13 4.87 -3.24 -5.29
CA TYR A 13 4.82 -2.33 -6.44
C TYR A 13 5.55 -1.02 -6.10
N ASP A 14 6.81 -0.94 -6.49
CA ASP A 14 7.73 0.16 -6.18
C ASP A 14 8.84 0.24 -7.28
N HIS A 15 10.06 0.62 -6.93
CA HIS A 15 11.26 0.41 -7.72
C HIS A 15 11.70 -1.06 -7.69
N LEU A 16 12.26 -1.52 -8.81
CA LEU A 16 12.90 -2.82 -8.86
C LEU A 16 14.05 -2.91 -7.86
N VAL A 17 14.20 -4.09 -7.26
CA VAL A 17 15.32 -4.41 -6.39
C VAL A 17 16.64 -4.19 -7.11
N GLN A 18 17.48 -3.31 -6.55
CA GLN A 18 18.78 -2.98 -7.10
C GLN A 18 19.77 -4.13 -6.85
N VAL A 19 20.58 -4.44 -7.86
CA VAL A 19 21.68 -5.41 -7.72
C VAL A 19 22.65 -4.91 -6.64
N GLY A 20 22.95 -5.76 -5.66
CA GLY A 20 23.78 -5.37 -4.50
C GLY A 20 23.01 -4.71 -3.35
N GLY A 21 21.67 -4.70 -3.41
CA GLY A 21 20.77 -4.24 -2.35
C GLY A 21 20.92 -2.77 -1.99
N TYR A 22 20.86 -2.43 -0.69
CA TYR A 22 21.00 -1.04 -0.23
C TYR A 22 22.28 -0.38 -0.75
N LYS A 23 23.42 -1.09 -0.75
CA LYS A 23 24.69 -0.57 -1.30
C LYS A 23 24.58 -0.30 -2.80
N GLY A 24 23.90 -1.18 -3.52
CA GLY A 24 23.56 -0.98 -4.93
C GLY A 24 22.70 0.26 -5.14
N ALA A 25 21.64 0.42 -4.36
CA ALA A 25 20.76 1.59 -4.40
C ALA A 25 21.50 2.90 -4.05
N VAL A 26 22.42 2.88 -3.08
CA VAL A 26 23.27 4.05 -2.78
C VAL A 26 24.17 4.37 -3.98
N SER A 27 24.81 3.36 -4.57
CA SER A 27 25.71 3.56 -5.71
C SER A 27 25.00 4.04 -6.98
N SER A 28 23.72 3.72 -7.15
CA SER A 28 22.89 4.21 -8.26
C SER A 28 22.17 5.52 -7.97
N GLY A 29 22.34 6.10 -6.76
CA GLY A 29 21.65 7.33 -6.34
C GLY A 29 20.18 7.14 -5.97
N LEU A 30 19.65 5.91 -6.03
CA LEU A 30 18.25 5.57 -5.77
C LEU A 30 17.95 5.25 -4.30
N ALA A 31 18.95 5.29 -3.41
CA ALA A 31 18.75 4.98 -1.99
C ALA A 31 17.70 5.90 -1.32
N PHE A 32 17.56 7.14 -1.78
CA PHE A 32 16.59 8.11 -1.27
C PHE A 32 15.20 7.99 -1.91
N GLU A 33 15.05 7.13 -2.92
CA GLU A 33 13.75 6.74 -3.49
C GLU A 33 13.27 5.40 -2.92
N TYR A 34 14.02 4.81 -1.98
CA TYR A 34 13.81 3.45 -1.51
C TYR A 34 12.96 3.40 -0.23
N TRP A 35 11.63 3.58 -0.35
CA TRP A 35 10.67 3.31 0.73
C TRP A 35 10.23 1.85 0.73
N ASN A 36 11.22 0.96 0.78
CA ASN A 36 10.99 -0.47 0.79
C ASN A 36 11.63 -1.08 2.04
N PRO A 37 10.83 -1.40 3.08
CA PRO A 37 11.35 -1.92 4.34
C PRO A 37 11.98 -3.30 4.17
N PHE A 38 11.65 -4.03 3.11
CA PHE A 38 12.28 -5.31 2.84
C PHE A 38 13.76 -5.18 2.50
N SER A 39 14.22 -4.03 1.99
CA SER A 39 15.64 -3.78 1.74
C SER A 39 16.52 -3.90 2.99
N ALA A 40 15.95 -3.67 4.17
CA ALA A 40 16.66 -3.74 5.45
C ALA A 40 17.08 -5.17 5.84
N LYS A 41 16.51 -6.20 5.19
CA LYS A 41 16.81 -7.60 5.50
C LYS A 41 17.50 -8.26 4.31
N GLY A 42 18.79 -8.59 4.43
CA GLY A 42 19.59 -9.15 3.33
C GLY A 42 19.00 -10.37 2.60
N THR A 43 18.10 -11.13 3.25
CA THR A 43 17.40 -12.29 2.65
C THR A 43 16.39 -11.91 1.55
N THR A 44 15.98 -10.64 1.46
CA THR A 44 15.00 -10.16 0.47
C THR A 44 15.60 -9.95 -0.92
N TYR A 45 16.93 -10.07 -1.03
CA TYR A 45 17.68 -9.96 -2.28
C TYR A 45 17.98 -11.31 -2.96
N THR A 46 17.49 -12.41 -2.42
CA THR A 46 17.62 -13.71 -3.10
C THR A 46 16.69 -13.76 -4.32
N PRO A 47 17.01 -14.57 -5.37
CA PRO A 47 16.15 -14.75 -6.53
C PRO A 47 14.70 -15.10 -6.18
N GLN A 48 14.50 -15.88 -5.10
CA GLN A 48 13.19 -16.25 -4.57
C GLN A 48 12.37 -15.04 -4.11
N TYR A 49 12.98 -14.05 -3.48
CA TYR A 49 12.27 -12.86 -2.99
C TYR A 49 12.22 -11.74 -4.04
N SER A 50 13.28 -11.58 -4.84
CA SER A 50 13.40 -10.48 -5.80
C SER A 50 12.29 -10.48 -6.86
N GLN A 51 11.74 -11.65 -7.20
CA GLN A 51 10.64 -11.79 -8.17
C GLN A 51 9.32 -11.12 -7.73
N HIS A 52 9.15 -10.84 -6.43
CA HIS A 52 7.94 -10.18 -5.92
C HIS A 52 8.01 -8.66 -6.00
N TYR A 53 9.19 -8.08 -6.23
CA TYR A 53 9.36 -6.65 -6.36
C TYR A 53 9.26 -6.29 -7.84
N VAL A 54 8.20 -5.58 -8.17
CA VAL A 54 7.89 -5.22 -9.55
C VAL A 54 7.82 -3.71 -9.67
N GLY A 55 8.07 -3.23 -10.89
CA GLY A 55 7.90 -1.80 -11.19
C GLY A 55 6.47 -1.38 -10.88
N ARG A 56 6.31 -0.25 -10.20
CA ARG A 56 4.99 0.25 -9.75
C ARG A 56 3.89 0.26 -10.81
N ALA A 57 4.21 0.58 -12.06
CA ALA A 57 3.25 0.57 -13.18
C ALA A 57 2.69 -0.84 -13.51
N GLN A 58 3.37 -1.91 -13.06
CA GLN A 58 2.94 -3.29 -13.28
C GLN A 58 1.58 -3.59 -12.66
N ILE A 59 1.14 -2.82 -11.64
CA ILE A 59 -0.20 -3.00 -11.05
C ILE A 59 -1.30 -2.90 -12.11
N PHE A 60 -1.19 -1.95 -13.04
CA PHE A 60 -2.20 -1.77 -14.09
C PHE A 60 -2.22 -2.92 -15.10
N ASN A 61 -1.05 -3.50 -15.37
CA ASN A 61 -0.96 -4.69 -16.20
C ASN A 61 -1.58 -5.89 -15.47
N ASP A 62 -1.23 -6.09 -14.20
CA ASP A 62 -1.71 -7.21 -13.39
C ASP A 62 -3.23 -7.21 -13.21
N LEU A 63 -3.83 -6.03 -13.03
CA LEU A 63 -5.28 -5.85 -12.99
C LEU A 63 -5.95 -6.25 -14.32
N LYS A 64 -5.31 -5.94 -15.46
CA LYS A 64 -5.83 -6.26 -16.81
C LYS A 64 -5.61 -7.71 -17.19
N SER A 65 -4.47 -8.30 -16.86
CA SER A 65 -4.07 -9.65 -17.28
C SER A 65 -4.54 -10.77 -16.36
N GLY A 66 -5.29 -10.46 -15.30
CA GLY A 66 -5.76 -11.50 -14.38
C GLY A 66 -4.67 -12.00 -13.42
N THR A 67 -3.63 -11.21 -13.16
CA THR A 67 -2.45 -11.60 -12.35
C THR A 67 -2.21 -10.70 -11.13
N PHE A 68 -3.27 -10.03 -10.66
CA PHE A 68 -3.24 -9.24 -9.43
C PHE A 68 -3.09 -10.17 -8.21
N PRO A 69 -2.14 -9.91 -7.30
CA PRO A 69 -1.83 -10.83 -6.21
C PRO A 69 -2.87 -10.74 -5.08
N GLN A 70 -2.84 -11.73 -4.19
CA GLN A 70 -3.67 -11.74 -2.99
C GLN A 70 -3.24 -10.70 -1.95
N VAL A 71 -1.95 -10.35 -1.90
CA VAL A 71 -1.40 -9.26 -1.08
C VAL A 71 -0.60 -8.31 -1.97
N ALA A 72 -1.01 -7.05 -2.05
CA ALA A 72 -0.36 -6.01 -2.84
C ALA A 72 0.08 -4.84 -1.95
N TRP A 73 1.37 -4.52 -1.97
CA TRP A 73 1.89 -3.28 -1.39
C TRP A 73 2.15 -2.30 -2.53
N VAL A 74 1.58 -1.10 -2.50
CA VAL A 74 1.74 -0.10 -3.58
C VAL A 74 2.32 1.19 -3.03
N ILE A 75 3.52 1.56 -3.49
CA ILE A 75 4.33 2.62 -2.88
C ILE A 75 4.64 3.67 -3.92
N PRO A 76 4.20 4.94 -3.76
CA PRO A 76 4.51 5.99 -4.72
C PRO A 76 6.01 6.29 -4.78
N SER A 77 6.50 6.77 -5.93
CA SER A 77 7.83 7.40 -5.98
C SER A 77 7.79 8.81 -5.41
N PHE A 78 8.94 9.37 -5.05
CA PHE A 78 9.04 10.69 -4.41
C PHE A 78 8.15 11.79 -5.04
N PRO A 79 8.13 12.02 -6.37
CA PRO A 79 7.35 13.12 -6.97
C PRO A 79 5.82 12.98 -6.85
N ILE A 80 5.32 11.77 -6.55
CA ILE A 80 3.90 11.41 -6.48
C ILE A 80 3.54 10.84 -5.10
N SER A 81 4.36 11.10 -4.08
CA SER A 81 4.24 10.52 -2.74
C SER A 81 3.59 11.43 -1.72
N GLU A 82 3.35 12.70 -2.08
CA GLU A 82 2.98 13.78 -1.15
C GLU A 82 4.08 14.18 -0.16
N HIS A 83 5.23 13.49 -0.14
CA HIS A 83 6.36 13.85 0.70
C HIS A 83 6.94 15.21 0.28
N SER A 84 7.16 16.11 1.23
CA SER A 84 7.73 17.45 0.96
C SER A 84 9.10 17.37 0.26
N PRO A 85 9.38 18.17 -0.77
CA PRO A 85 8.57 19.28 -1.30
C PRO A 85 7.69 18.88 -2.50
N ALA A 86 7.38 17.60 -2.69
CA ALA A 86 6.52 17.14 -3.77
C ALA A 86 5.10 17.71 -3.64
N ASN A 87 4.41 17.81 -4.78
CA ASN A 87 3.07 18.37 -4.83
C ASN A 87 2.04 17.36 -4.32
N ILE A 88 1.28 17.75 -3.28
CA ILE A 88 0.24 16.91 -2.67
C ILE A 88 -0.87 16.55 -3.68
N THR A 89 -1.31 17.49 -4.52
CA THR A 89 -2.33 17.21 -5.55
C THR A 89 -1.86 16.15 -6.54
N THR A 90 -0.58 16.19 -6.93
CA THR A 90 0.02 15.17 -7.80
C THR A 90 0.03 13.80 -7.13
N GLY A 91 0.42 13.71 -5.84
CA GLY A 91 0.39 12.46 -5.09
C GLY A 91 -1.03 11.90 -4.90
N MET A 92 -1.98 12.75 -4.53
CA MET A 92 -3.39 12.36 -4.39
C MET A 92 -3.98 11.88 -5.71
N ASN A 93 -3.61 12.50 -6.84
CA ASN A 93 -4.02 12.04 -8.16
C ASN A 93 -3.45 10.68 -8.53
N TRP A 94 -2.24 10.35 -8.08
CA TRP A 94 -1.68 9.01 -8.22
C TRP A 94 -2.44 7.98 -7.39
N VAL A 95 -2.73 8.29 -6.13
CA VAL A 95 -3.55 7.43 -5.25
C VAL A 95 -4.92 7.19 -5.86
N LYS A 96 -5.57 8.25 -6.36
CA LYS A 96 -6.86 8.17 -7.07
C LYS A 96 -6.78 7.26 -8.29
N LEU A 97 -5.72 7.36 -9.11
CA LEU A 97 -5.53 6.48 -10.27
C LEU A 97 -5.46 5.00 -9.86
N VAL A 98 -4.64 4.67 -8.84
CA VAL A 98 -4.49 3.30 -8.36
C VAL A 98 -5.81 2.75 -7.82
N ILE A 99 -6.45 3.48 -6.91
CA ILE A 99 -7.70 3.05 -6.27
C ILE A 99 -8.82 2.88 -7.30
N SER A 100 -9.01 3.86 -8.19
CA SER A 100 -10.03 3.79 -9.25
C SER A 100 -9.79 2.63 -10.22
N SER A 101 -8.52 2.31 -10.52
CA SER A 101 -8.16 1.17 -11.36
C SER A 101 -8.54 -0.17 -10.71
N ILE A 102 -8.31 -0.31 -9.39
CA ILE A 102 -8.72 -1.50 -8.63
C ILE A 102 -10.25 -1.58 -8.56
N MET A 103 -10.92 -0.49 -8.26
CA MET A 103 -12.39 -0.38 -8.20
C MET A 103 -13.08 -0.72 -9.52
N SER A 104 -12.45 -0.40 -10.64
CA SER A 104 -12.98 -0.69 -11.98
C SER A 104 -12.61 -2.08 -12.49
N SER A 105 -11.76 -2.80 -11.76
CA SER A 105 -11.30 -4.13 -12.14
C SER A 105 -12.27 -5.24 -11.69
N PRO A 106 -12.17 -6.45 -12.25
CA PRO A 106 -12.90 -7.62 -11.76
C PRO A 106 -12.61 -7.99 -10.29
N TYR A 107 -11.56 -7.43 -9.68
CA TYR A 107 -11.15 -7.73 -8.31
C TYR A 107 -11.89 -6.94 -7.23
N TRP A 108 -12.61 -5.86 -7.58
CA TRP A 108 -13.23 -4.97 -6.60
C TRP A 108 -14.05 -5.73 -5.55
N ASN A 109 -14.91 -6.65 -5.99
CA ASN A 109 -15.82 -7.42 -5.14
C ASN A 109 -15.13 -8.27 -4.08
N ASN A 110 -13.80 -8.45 -4.17
CA ASN A 110 -13.01 -9.30 -3.30
C ASN A 110 -11.77 -8.59 -2.77
N THR A 111 -11.76 -7.25 -2.76
CA THR A 111 -10.61 -6.43 -2.35
C THR A 111 -10.92 -5.62 -1.10
N ALA A 112 -9.94 -5.54 -0.20
CA ALA A 112 -9.85 -4.51 0.82
C ALA A 112 -8.62 -3.65 0.53
N ILE A 113 -8.83 -2.35 0.32
CA ILE A 113 -7.77 -1.36 0.14
C ILE A 113 -7.57 -0.67 1.49
N ILE A 114 -6.33 -0.69 2.00
CA ILE A 114 -5.91 0.04 3.19
C ILE A 114 -4.97 1.15 2.70
N LEU A 115 -5.41 2.40 2.77
CA LEU A 115 -4.62 3.58 2.44
C LEU A 115 -4.16 4.24 3.75
N THR A 116 -2.85 4.43 3.89
CA THR A 116 -2.22 5.08 5.05
C THR A 116 -0.95 5.80 4.60
N TRP A 117 -0.44 6.68 5.46
CA TRP A 117 0.86 7.34 5.33
C TRP A 117 1.87 6.65 6.25
N ASP A 118 3.15 6.67 5.88
CA ASP A 118 4.24 6.01 6.61
C ASP A 118 4.75 6.83 7.80
N ASP A 119 4.69 8.15 7.71
CA ASP A 119 5.00 9.07 8.81
C ASP A 119 4.18 10.37 8.78
N TYR A 120 4.35 11.18 9.83
CA TYR A 120 3.55 12.36 10.12
C TYR A 120 3.95 13.65 9.40
N GLY A 121 5.00 13.59 8.59
CA GLY A 121 5.50 14.70 7.78
C GLY A 121 5.99 15.90 8.59
N GLY A 122 6.20 15.76 9.90
CA GLY A 122 6.53 16.88 10.78
C GLY A 122 5.33 17.78 11.14
N LEU A 123 4.11 17.39 10.80
CA LEU A 123 2.91 18.18 11.05
C LEU A 123 2.39 17.98 12.48
N TYR A 124 1.73 18.99 13.04
CA TYR A 124 1.17 18.92 14.39
C TYR A 124 -0.05 17.99 14.43
N ASP A 125 -0.06 17.05 15.38
CA ASP A 125 -1.25 16.34 15.84
C ASP A 125 -1.42 16.56 17.35
N HIS A 126 -2.66 16.75 17.79
CA HIS A 126 -2.98 17.08 19.19
C HIS A 126 -2.97 15.87 20.13
N VAL A 127 -3.03 14.65 19.59
CA VAL A 127 -3.07 13.41 20.37
C VAL A 127 -1.64 13.02 20.74
N PRO A 128 -1.29 12.94 22.04
CA PRO A 128 0.01 12.47 22.46
C PRO A 128 0.25 11.02 21.97
N PRO A 129 1.41 10.70 21.36
CA PRO A 129 1.78 9.35 20.95
C PRO A 129 1.64 8.32 22.08
N PRO A 130 0.83 7.25 21.91
CA PRO A 130 0.74 6.18 22.89
C PRO A 130 2.11 5.52 23.13
N GLN A 131 2.46 5.35 24.41
CA GLN A 131 3.69 4.69 24.84
C GLN A 131 3.40 3.24 25.21
N MET A 132 3.68 2.33 24.27
CA MET A 132 3.40 0.89 24.40
C MET A 132 4.68 0.06 24.59
N ASP A 133 5.83 0.58 24.16
CA ASP A 133 7.15 -0.04 24.25
C ASP A 133 8.23 1.08 24.32
N LYS A 134 9.50 0.72 24.15
CA LYS A 134 10.63 1.69 24.17
C LYS A 134 10.50 2.79 23.10
N TYR A 135 9.80 2.54 21.99
CA TYR A 135 9.65 3.45 20.86
C TYR A 135 8.26 4.13 20.84
N GLY A 136 7.23 3.46 21.35
CA GLY A 136 5.84 3.90 21.28
C GLY A 136 5.25 3.75 19.87
N LEU A 137 4.02 4.24 19.67
CA LEU A 137 3.34 4.17 18.37
C LEU A 137 3.65 5.36 17.44
N GLY A 138 4.31 6.40 17.97
CA GLY A 138 4.51 7.65 17.22
C GLY A 138 3.22 8.47 17.07
N PHE A 139 3.29 9.50 16.23
CA PHE A 139 2.15 10.36 15.93
C PHE A 139 1.08 9.62 15.12
N ARG A 140 -0.18 10.00 15.33
CA ARG A 140 -1.33 9.36 14.69
C ARG A 140 -1.40 9.66 13.20
N MET A 141 -1.49 8.62 12.38
CA MET A 141 -1.68 8.69 10.92
C MET A 141 -3.14 8.56 10.50
N PRO A 142 -3.54 9.21 9.39
CA PRO A 142 -4.82 8.90 8.77
C PRO A 142 -4.75 7.49 8.16
N ALA A 143 -5.86 6.75 8.26
CA ALA A 143 -6.03 5.47 7.60
C ALA A 143 -7.43 5.40 7.01
N LEU A 144 -7.53 4.95 5.76
CA LEU A 144 -8.78 4.76 5.04
C LEU A 144 -8.90 3.31 4.61
N ILE A 145 -10.07 2.72 4.83
CA ILE A 145 -10.40 1.37 4.37
C ILE A 145 -11.49 1.49 3.32
N LEU A 146 -11.22 0.94 2.14
CA LEU A 146 -12.17 0.88 1.02
C LEU A 146 -12.37 -0.58 0.62
N SER A 147 -13.60 -1.04 0.69
CA SER A 147 -13.97 -2.42 0.35
C SER A 147 -15.47 -2.51 0.11
N PRO A 148 -15.96 -3.45 -0.71
CA PRO A 148 -17.38 -3.81 -0.71
C PRO A 148 -17.90 -4.18 0.68
N ASP A 149 -17.04 -4.70 1.55
CA ASP A 149 -17.41 -5.15 2.90
C ASP A 149 -17.07 -4.12 3.99
N ALA A 150 -16.57 -2.93 3.63
CA ALA A 150 -16.29 -1.87 4.60
C ALA A 150 -17.59 -1.21 5.08
N LYS A 151 -17.65 -0.85 6.38
CA LYS A 151 -18.77 -0.08 6.92
C LYS A 151 -18.80 1.32 6.27
N GLN A 152 -19.92 1.69 5.67
CA GLN A 152 -20.04 2.94 4.93
C GLN A 152 -20.13 4.16 5.86
N GLY A 153 -19.35 5.21 5.59
CA GLY A 153 -19.40 6.47 6.35
C GLY A 153 -19.03 6.32 7.83
N TYR A 154 -18.31 5.25 8.16
CA TYR A 154 -18.00 4.86 9.54
C TYR A 154 -16.62 5.36 9.96
N ILE A 155 -16.55 5.98 11.14
CA ILE A 155 -15.29 6.35 11.79
C ILE A 155 -15.00 5.30 12.84
N ASP A 156 -13.97 4.48 12.60
CA ASP A 156 -13.51 3.49 13.56
C ASP A 156 -12.57 4.15 14.58
N HIS A 157 -12.94 4.11 15.86
CA HIS A 157 -12.16 4.66 16.96
C HIS A 157 -11.22 3.63 17.62
N THR A 158 -11.13 2.42 17.08
CA THR A 158 -10.18 1.41 17.56
C THR A 158 -8.76 1.92 17.39
N GLN A 159 -7.91 1.74 18.41
CA GLN A 159 -6.50 2.10 18.31
C GLN A 159 -5.78 1.11 17.40
N TYR A 160 -5.43 1.55 16.19
CA TYR A 160 -4.62 0.78 15.25
C TYR A 160 -3.17 1.28 15.23
N GLN A 161 -2.29 0.43 14.70
CA GLN A 161 -0.87 0.70 14.45
C GLN A 161 -0.49 0.12 13.09
N PHE A 162 0.71 0.38 12.58
CA PHE A 162 1.13 -0.14 11.26
C PHE A 162 1.04 -1.67 11.16
N GLU A 163 1.32 -2.37 12.25
CA GLU A 163 1.20 -3.82 12.35
C GLU A 163 -0.25 -4.32 12.31
N SER A 164 -1.26 -3.46 12.48
CA SER A 164 -2.67 -3.85 12.30
C SER A 164 -2.96 -4.32 10.87
N THR A 165 -2.24 -3.80 9.87
CA THR A 165 -2.29 -4.31 8.49
C THR A 165 -1.75 -5.73 8.40
N LEU A 166 -0.61 -6.02 9.06
CA LEU A 166 -0.07 -7.38 9.12
C LEU A 166 -1.04 -8.32 9.85
N LYS A 167 -1.61 -7.88 10.97
CA LYS A 167 -2.61 -8.63 11.73
C LYS A 167 -3.83 -9.02 10.89
N PHE A 168 -4.30 -8.10 10.04
CA PHE A 168 -5.41 -8.37 9.13
C PHE A 168 -5.03 -9.39 8.04
N ILE A 169 -3.83 -9.28 7.46
CA ILE A 169 -3.29 -10.25 6.49
C ILE A 169 -3.12 -11.63 7.14
N GLU A 170 -2.54 -11.70 8.34
CA GLU A 170 -2.36 -12.92 9.12
C GLU A 170 -3.69 -13.63 9.36
N TRP A 171 -4.70 -12.88 9.83
CA TRP A 171 -6.04 -13.42 10.02
C TRP A 171 -6.64 -13.93 8.70
N ARG A 172 -6.53 -13.14 7.63
CA ARG A 172 -7.15 -13.47 6.34
C ARG A 172 -6.55 -14.72 5.69
N PHE A 173 -5.25 -14.92 5.83
CA PHE A 173 -4.52 -16.02 5.19
C PHE A 173 -4.04 -17.10 6.16
N SER A 174 -4.49 -17.05 7.41
CA SER A 174 -4.12 -18.00 8.48
C SER A 174 -2.61 -18.10 8.70
N LEU A 175 -1.92 -16.95 8.67
CA LEU A 175 -0.47 -16.88 8.87
C LEU A 175 -0.13 -16.70 10.35
N SER A 176 1.06 -17.15 10.74
CA SER A 176 1.61 -16.84 12.06
C SER A 176 2.15 -15.40 12.11
N PRO A 177 2.04 -14.70 13.25
CA PRO A 177 2.68 -13.40 13.44
C PRO A 177 4.19 -13.46 13.23
N LEU A 178 4.77 -12.35 12.77
CA LEU A 178 6.21 -12.25 12.50
C LEU A 178 7.00 -11.86 13.76
N THR A 179 6.37 -11.15 14.69
CA THR A 179 6.99 -10.59 15.90
C THR A 179 5.99 -10.56 17.08
N ASP A 180 6.42 -10.05 18.23
CA ASP A 180 5.49 -9.73 19.31
C ASP A 180 4.59 -8.52 18.98
N ARG A 181 5.00 -7.63 18.05
CA ARG A 181 4.29 -6.36 17.81
C ARG A 181 3.02 -6.54 16.98
N ASP A 182 3.09 -7.34 15.92
CA ASP A 182 1.93 -7.78 15.13
C ASP A 182 1.10 -8.82 15.88
N LEU A 183 1.71 -9.69 16.69
CA LEU A 183 0.96 -10.60 17.58
C LEU A 183 -0.05 -9.84 18.45
N HIS A 184 0.35 -8.71 19.05
CA HIS A 184 -0.48 -7.90 19.94
C HIS A 184 -1.21 -6.72 19.27
N ALA A 185 -1.10 -6.57 17.95
CA ALA A 185 -1.81 -5.52 17.22
C ALA A 185 -3.33 -5.79 17.19
N ASN A 186 -4.13 -4.71 17.25
CA ASN A 186 -5.56 -4.80 16.97
C ASN A 186 -5.80 -5.13 15.50
N ASN A 187 -6.74 -6.03 15.23
CA ASN A 187 -7.13 -6.40 13.87
C ASN A 187 -8.14 -5.40 13.29
N LEU A 188 -8.07 -5.10 11.99
CA LEU A 188 -8.91 -4.12 11.28
C LEU A 188 -10.39 -4.52 11.14
N LEU A 189 -10.81 -5.66 11.70
CA LEU A 189 -12.14 -6.25 11.51
C LEU A 189 -13.29 -5.33 11.93
N ASN A 190 -13.08 -4.40 12.87
CA ASN A 190 -14.13 -3.48 13.28
C ASN A 190 -14.54 -2.49 12.17
N ALA A 191 -13.71 -2.30 11.15
CA ALA A 191 -14.03 -1.48 9.99
C ALA A 191 -14.91 -2.21 8.96
N PHE A 192 -15.16 -3.51 9.12
CA PHE A 192 -15.89 -4.33 8.15
C PHE A 192 -17.23 -4.82 8.69
N ASP A 193 -18.19 -5.03 7.79
CA ASP A 193 -19.41 -5.79 8.02
C ASP A 193 -19.54 -6.83 6.91
N PHE A 194 -19.05 -8.05 7.15
CA PHE A 194 -19.09 -9.14 6.17
C PHE A 194 -20.49 -9.76 5.97
N ASN A 195 -21.50 -9.33 6.74
CA ASN A 195 -22.88 -9.78 6.57
C ASN A 195 -23.71 -8.80 5.72
N GLN A 196 -23.15 -7.63 5.39
CA GLN A 196 -23.83 -6.64 4.56
C GLN A 196 -23.87 -7.08 3.10
N LYS A 197 -24.76 -6.45 2.32
CA LYS A 197 -24.70 -6.55 0.86
C LYS A 197 -23.43 -5.82 0.37
N PRO A 198 -22.55 -6.46 -0.43
CA PRO A 198 -21.35 -5.82 -0.95
C PRO A 198 -21.65 -4.47 -1.59
N LEU A 199 -20.92 -3.45 -1.16
CA LEU A 199 -21.07 -2.09 -1.65
C LEU A 199 -20.49 -1.93 -3.06
N ASN A 200 -21.18 -1.11 -3.87
CA ASN A 200 -20.62 -0.64 -5.13
C ASN A 200 -19.39 0.24 -4.86
N PRO A 201 -18.44 0.34 -5.81
CA PRO A 201 -17.34 1.28 -5.68
C PRO A 201 -17.86 2.72 -5.45
N PRO A 202 -17.26 3.48 -4.54
CA PRO A 202 -17.58 4.90 -4.38
C PRO A 202 -17.22 5.66 -5.67
N HIS A 203 -18.02 6.67 -5.99
CA HIS A 203 -17.74 7.53 -7.13
C HIS A 203 -16.54 8.43 -6.84
N LEU A 204 -15.45 8.23 -7.58
CA LEU A 204 -14.28 9.10 -7.57
C LEU A 204 -14.34 10.06 -8.77
N VAL A 205 -14.01 11.33 -8.57
CA VAL A 205 -13.93 12.30 -9.66
C VAL A 205 -12.82 11.87 -10.64
N PRO A 206 -13.14 11.64 -11.93
CA PRO A 206 -12.13 11.24 -12.91
C PRO A 206 -10.95 12.21 -12.98
N LEU A 207 -9.77 11.69 -13.30
CA LEU A 207 -8.62 12.52 -13.62
C LEU A 207 -8.85 13.25 -14.95
N THR A 208 -8.50 14.53 -14.99
CA THR A 208 -8.34 15.25 -16.25
C THR A 208 -7.10 14.73 -17.01
N ALA A 209 -7.04 14.98 -18.32
CA ALA A 209 -5.87 14.61 -19.13
C ALA A 209 -4.57 15.25 -18.59
N ALA A 210 -4.64 16.50 -18.12
CA ALA A 210 -3.48 17.20 -17.56
C ALA A 210 -3.00 16.56 -16.24
N GLU A 211 -3.92 16.18 -15.37
CA GLU A 211 -3.59 15.48 -14.12
C GLU A 211 -2.97 14.11 -14.38
N PHE A 212 -3.47 13.38 -15.38
CA PHE A 212 -2.89 12.09 -15.77
C PHE A 212 -1.46 12.24 -16.31
N VAL A 213 -1.21 13.25 -17.15
CA VAL A 213 0.15 13.52 -17.66
C VAL A 213 1.10 13.89 -16.53
N ALA A 214 0.63 14.64 -15.52
CA ALA A 214 1.45 15.06 -14.37
C ALA A 214 1.91 13.88 -13.49
N ILE A 215 1.10 12.83 -13.34
CA ILE A 215 1.46 11.63 -12.56
C ILE A 215 2.30 10.62 -13.36
N CYS A 216 2.22 10.67 -14.70
CA CYS A 216 2.83 9.70 -15.59
C CYS A 216 3.57 10.37 -16.77
N PRO A 217 4.60 11.21 -16.52
CA PRO A 217 5.24 12.02 -17.57
C PRO A 217 5.92 11.19 -18.68
N HIS A 218 6.11 9.88 -18.48
CA HIS A 218 6.75 8.96 -19.43
C HIS A 218 5.81 7.87 -20.00
N ILE A 219 4.53 7.83 -19.62
CA ILE A 219 3.56 6.88 -20.20
C ILE A 219 2.91 7.55 -21.40
N ASN A 220 3.30 7.11 -22.60
CA ASN A 220 2.75 7.60 -23.85
C ASN A 220 1.30 7.07 -24.00
N LEU A 221 0.32 7.98 -23.98
CA LEU A 221 -1.12 7.72 -23.77
C LEU A 221 -1.87 7.10 -24.96
N ALA A 222 -1.21 6.75 -26.07
CA ALA A 222 -1.91 6.35 -27.29
C ALA A 222 -2.62 4.96 -27.25
N ARG A 223 -2.73 4.28 -26.10
CA ARG A 223 -3.25 2.89 -26.04
C ARG A 223 -4.00 2.45 -24.76
N THR A 224 -4.42 3.36 -23.88
CA THR A 224 -4.99 2.92 -22.58
C THR A 224 -6.37 3.44 -22.23
N ILE A 225 -7.01 4.18 -23.13
CA ILE A 225 -8.41 4.60 -23.01
C ILE A 225 -9.13 4.16 -24.28
N ASP A 226 -9.41 2.86 -24.36
CA ASP A 226 -10.43 2.26 -25.24
C ASP A 226 -11.12 1.15 -24.45
#